data_AF-A0A154IDH7-F1
#
_entry.id   AF-A0A154IDH7-F1
#
_cell.length_a   1.000
_cell.length_b   1.000
_cell.length_c   1.000
_cell.angle_alpha   90.00
_cell.angle_beta   90.00
_cell.angle_gamma   90.00
#
_symmetry.space_group_name_H-M   'P 1'
#
loop_
_entity.id
_entity.type
_entity.pdbx_description
1 polymer ?
#
loop_
_entity_poly.entity_id
_entity_poly.type
_entity_poly.pdbx_seq_one_letter_code
_entity_poly.pdbx_strand_id
1 'polypeptide(L)'
;MAPLRGWAPRGERLLGHAPFGHWNTMTFVAALRADRVSAPWIIDGPINGERFRIYVEKVLVPELNPGDIVVMDNLGSHKAGAIRAAIRKAGARLFFLPQYSPDLNPIEKLFAKIKHELRKAQARTRNAVSDALAIILQTVTPEECQNYFIEAGYERT
;
A
#
# COMPACT_ATOMS: atom_id res chain seq x y z
N MET A 1 -2.14 5.05 -16.21
CA MET A 1 -3.55 5.50 -16.34
C MET A 1 -3.57 6.89 -16.96
N ALA A 2 -4.45 7.12 -17.93
CA ALA A 2 -4.68 8.41 -18.57
C ALA A 2 -5.95 9.08 -17.96
N PRO A 3 -6.00 10.42 -17.84
CA PRO A 3 -7.20 11.13 -17.45
C PRO A 3 -8.35 10.86 -18.43
N LEU A 4 -9.56 10.59 -17.93
CA LEU A 4 -10.75 10.39 -18.78
C LEU A 4 -11.45 11.71 -19.15
N ARG A 5 -11.22 12.78 -18.40
CA ARG A 5 -11.87 14.08 -18.53
C ARG A 5 -10.87 15.19 -18.17
N GLY A 6 -11.08 16.38 -18.73
CA GLY A 6 -10.34 17.60 -18.38
C GLY A 6 -11.02 18.84 -18.95
N TRP A 7 -10.45 20.01 -18.68
CA TRP A 7 -11.00 21.30 -19.04
C TRP A 7 -9.99 22.11 -19.86
N ALA A 8 -10.46 22.81 -20.89
CA ALA A 8 -9.69 23.77 -21.67
C ALA A 8 -10.54 25.02 -21.95
N PRO A 9 -9.92 26.19 -22.20
CA PRO A 9 -10.64 27.39 -22.63
C PRO A 9 -11.51 27.13 -23.87
N ARG A 10 -12.59 27.90 -24.01
CA ARG A 10 -13.50 27.76 -25.14
C ARG A 10 -12.76 28.05 -26.45
N GLY A 11 -12.80 27.10 -27.38
CA GLY A 11 -12.11 27.21 -28.67
C GLY A 11 -10.71 26.56 -28.69
N GLU A 12 -10.21 26.11 -27.54
CA GLU A 12 -8.92 25.45 -27.43
C GLU A 12 -9.05 23.93 -27.27
N ARG A 13 -8.11 23.19 -27.85
CA ARG A 13 -8.04 21.74 -27.71
C ARG A 13 -7.30 21.38 -26.43
N LEU A 14 -7.93 20.56 -25.57
CA LEU A 14 -7.22 19.92 -24.46
C LEU A 14 -6.25 18.87 -25.00
N LEU A 15 -4.95 19.09 -24.80
CA LEU A 15 -3.92 18.09 -25.08
C LEU A 15 -3.85 17.10 -23.91
N GLY A 16 -3.96 15.80 -24.23
CA GLY A 16 -3.88 14.71 -23.25
C GLY A 16 -2.84 13.69 -23.68
N HIS A 17 -2.17 13.10 -22.69
CA HIS A 17 -1.16 12.06 -22.92
C HIS A 17 -1.63 10.73 -22.32
N ALA A 18 -1.56 9.66 -23.10
CA ALA A 18 -1.83 8.30 -22.65
C ALA A 18 -0.58 7.44 -22.81
N PRO A 19 -0.29 6.55 -21.86
CA PRO A 19 0.80 5.59 -22.01
C PRO A 19 0.51 4.67 -23.20
N PHE A 20 1.52 4.46 -24.04
CA PHE A 20 1.49 3.58 -25.21
C PHE A 20 2.60 2.53 -25.07
N GLY A 21 2.32 1.28 -25.43
CA GLY A 21 3.27 0.16 -25.31
C GLY A 21 2.86 -0.88 -24.27
N HIS A 22 3.83 -1.71 -23.86
CA HIS A 22 3.60 -2.82 -22.93
C HIS A 22 3.40 -2.34 -21.50
N TRP A 23 2.50 -3.01 -20.78
CA TRP A 23 2.27 -2.74 -19.36
C TRP A 23 3.45 -3.24 -18.53
N ASN A 24 4.11 -2.32 -17.83
CA ASN A 24 5.07 -2.67 -16.77
C ASN A 24 4.33 -2.65 -15.43
N THR A 25 4.34 -3.79 -14.74
CA THR A 25 3.73 -3.92 -13.41
C THR A 25 4.77 -3.68 -12.33
N MET A 26 4.41 -2.85 -11.34
CA MET A 26 5.14 -2.71 -10.08
C MET A 26 4.16 -3.00 -8.95
N THR A 27 4.59 -3.76 -7.94
CA THR A 27 3.82 -3.98 -6.72
C THR A 27 4.39 -3.12 -5.61
N PHE A 28 3.54 -2.31 -5.00
CA PHE A 28 3.85 -1.59 -3.76
C PHE A 28 3.26 -2.36 -2.60
N VAL A 29 4.06 -2.60 -1.56
CA VAL A 29 3.65 -3.22 -0.30
C VAL A 29 4.06 -2.31 0.83
N ALA A 30 3.22 -2.18 1.85
CA ALA A 30 3.52 -1.43 3.05
C ALA A 30 2.74 -1.99 4.24
N ALA A 31 3.07 -1.54 5.43
CA ALA A 31 2.25 -1.66 6.62
C ALA A 31 1.69 -0.27 6.99
N LEU A 32 0.48 -0.25 7.53
CA LEU A 32 -0.12 0.95 8.09
C LEU A 32 -0.22 0.76 9.61
N ARG A 33 0.31 1.72 10.36
CA ARG A 33 0.16 1.83 11.82
C ARG A 33 -0.73 3.03 12.12
N ALA A 34 -1.31 3.08 13.32
CA ALA A 34 -2.22 4.15 13.70
C ALA A 34 -1.57 5.55 13.67
N ASP A 35 -0.25 5.63 13.69
CA ASP A 35 0.53 6.87 13.71
C ASP A 35 1.32 7.15 12.42
N ARG A 36 1.54 6.15 11.55
CA ARG A 36 2.41 6.28 10.37
C ARG A 36 2.23 5.14 9.36
N VAL A 37 2.73 5.37 8.15
CA VAL A 37 3.06 4.29 7.20
C VAL A 37 4.43 3.70 7.57
N SER A 38 4.56 2.37 7.54
CA SER A 38 5.80 1.66 7.86
C SER A 38 6.07 0.56 6.83
N ALA A 39 7.32 0.07 6.79
CA ALA A 39 7.76 -0.99 5.89
C ALA A 39 7.41 -0.79 4.40
N PRO A 40 7.51 0.41 3.79
CA PRO A 40 7.21 0.56 2.37
C PRO A 40 8.24 -0.17 1.50
N TRP A 41 7.79 -0.93 0.50
CA TRP A 41 8.66 -1.58 -0.48
C TRP A 41 8.03 -1.62 -1.86
N ILE A 42 8.89 -1.53 -2.89
CA ILE A 42 8.51 -1.58 -4.30
C ILE A 42 9.17 -2.80 -4.93
N ILE A 43 8.35 -3.67 -5.53
CA ILE A 43 8.75 -4.90 -6.19
C ILE A 43 8.42 -4.80 -7.69
N ASP A 44 9.33 -5.26 -8.54
CA ASP A 44 9.05 -5.37 -9.98
C ASP A 44 8.21 -6.59 -10.29
N GLY A 45 7.12 -6.39 -11.02
CA GLY A 45 6.18 -7.44 -11.38
C GLY A 45 5.29 -7.88 -10.23
N PRO A 46 4.49 -8.94 -10.43
CA PRO A 46 3.54 -9.41 -9.45
C PRO A 46 4.22 -9.98 -8.21
N ILE A 47 3.53 -9.89 -7.07
CA ILE A 47 3.94 -10.55 -5.84
C ILE A 47 3.50 -12.01 -5.81
N ASN A 48 4.33 -12.88 -5.26
CA ASN A 48 4.03 -14.28 -4.97
C ASN A 48 4.38 -14.59 -3.51
N GLY A 49 4.11 -15.81 -3.05
CA GLY A 49 4.36 -16.20 -1.66
C GLY A 49 5.83 -16.08 -1.23
N GLU A 50 6.78 -16.33 -2.13
CA GLU A 50 8.21 -16.21 -1.83
C GLU A 50 8.63 -14.74 -1.65
N ARG A 51 8.28 -13.87 -2.61
CA ARG A 51 8.56 -12.43 -2.54
C ARG A 51 7.90 -11.79 -1.33
N PHE A 52 6.67 -12.20 -1.01
CA PHE A 52 5.97 -11.72 0.18
C PHE A 52 6.64 -12.21 1.47
N ARG A 53 7.13 -13.46 1.52
CA ARG A 53 7.92 -13.94 2.66
C ARG A 53 9.18 -13.11 2.87
N ILE A 54 9.91 -12.80 1.80
CA ILE A 54 11.11 -11.95 1.86
C ILE A 54 10.75 -10.57 2.41
N TYR A 55 9.67 -9.96 1.91
CA TYR A 55 9.16 -8.70 2.44
C TYR A 55 8.90 -8.78 3.95
N VAL A 56 8.21 -9.83 4.42
CA VAL A 56 7.93 -9.99 5.84
C VAL A 56 9.22 -10.12 6.65
N GLU A 57 10.12 -11.01 6.25
CA GLU A 57 11.34 -11.30 7.02
C GLU A 57 12.33 -10.13 7.03
N LYS A 58 12.42 -9.37 5.93
CA LYS A 58 13.48 -8.38 5.72
C LYS A 58 13.03 -6.93 5.90
N VAL A 59 11.74 -6.65 5.76
CA VAL A 59 11.21 -5.28 5.78
C VAL A 59 10.18 -5.09 6.89
N LEU A 60 9.20 -5.99 7.01
CA LEU A 60 8.16 -5.85 8.03
C LEU A 60 8.67 -6.17 9.44
N VAL A 61 9.25 -7.36 9.64
CA VAL A 61 9.68 -7.85 10.96
C VAL A 61 10.62 -6.89 11.69
N PRO A 62 11.62 -6.26 11.03
CA PRO A 62 12.48 -5.27 11.68
C PRO A 62 11.75 -4.03 12.24
N GLU A 63 10.55 -3.73 11.72
CA GLU A 63 9.72 -2.59 12.14
C GLU A 63 8.71 -2.95 13.26
N LEU A 64 8.66 -4.23 13.66
CA LEU A 64 7.73 -4.72 14.68
C LEU A 64 8.32 -4.63 16.08
N ASN A 65 7.47 -4.32 17.05
CA ASN A 65 7.77 -4.41 18.47
C ASN A 65 7.07 -5.62 19.10
N PRO A 66 7.63 -6.20 20.18
CA PRO A 66 6.92 -7.19 20.97
C PRO A 66 5.55 -6.66 21.42
N GLY A 67 4.50 -7.47 21.24
CA GLY A 67 3.12 -7.09 21.53
C GLY A 67 2.36 -6.50 20.34
N ASP A 68 3.03 -6.14 19.24
CA ASP A 68 2.35 -5.68 18.03
C ASP A 68 1.37 -6.72 17.47
N ILE A 69 0.28 -6.22 16.89
CA ILE A 69 -0.70 -7.03 16.17
C ILE A 69 -0.59 -6.69 14.69
N VAL A 70 -0.21 -7.69 13.91
CA VAL A 70 -0.17 -7.64 12.44
C VAL A 70 -1.48 -8.19 11.92
N VAL A 71 -2.24 -7.36 11.22
CA VAL A 71 -3.47 -7.75 10.51
C VAL A 71 -3.15 -7.84 9.02
N MET A 72 -3.51 -8.95 8.39
CA MET A 72 -3.34 -9.17 6.94
C MET A 72 -4.64 -9.66 6.31
N ASP A 73 -4.82 -9.35 5.04
CA ASP A 73 -5.85 -9.99 4.21
C ASP A 73 -5.58 -11.49 4.02
N ASN A 74 -6.64 -12.23 3.73
CA ASN A 74 -6.66 -13.69 3.73
C ASN A 74 -6.24 -14.32 2.39
N LEU A 75 -5.28 -13.70 1.70
CA LEU A 75 -4.79 -14.14 0.40
C LEU A 75 -3.85 -15.34 0.53
N GLY A 76 -3.87 -16.26 -0.44
CA GLY A 76 -3.04 -17.48 -0.41
C GLY A 76 -1.54 -17.21 -0.27
N SER A 77 -1.03 -16.15 -0.89
CA SER A 77 0.38 -15.71 -0.77
C SER A 77 0.80 -15.34 0.65
N HIS A 78 -0.15 -15.02 1.54
CA HIS A 78 0.13 -14.58 2.91
C HIS A 78 0.16 -15.74 3.91
N LYS A 79 -0.21 -16.95 3.49
CA LYS A 79 -0.45 -18.10 4.39
C LYS A 79 0.75 -19.01 4.62
N ALA A 80 1.96 -18.59 4.26
CA ALA A 80 3.14 -19.42 4.51
C ALA A 80 3.38 -19.58 6.02
N GLY A 81 3.57 -20.81 6.51
CA GLY A 81 3.87 -21.07 7.92
C GLY A 81 5.10 -20.30 8.42
N ALA A 82 6.07 -20.06 7.52
CA ALA A 82 7.25 -19.24 7.77
C ALA A 82 6.93 -17.77 8.13
N ILE A 83 5.91 -17.17 7.52
CA ILE A 83 5.48 -15.78 7.81
C ILE A 83 5.01 -15.68 9.26
N ARG A 84 4.13 -16.60 9.68
CA ARG A 84 3.64 -16.65 11.07
C ARG A 84 4.79 -16.88 12.06
N ALA A 85 5.73 -17.77 11.73
CA ALA A 85 6.88 -18.04 12.57
C ALA A 85 7.79 -16.81 12.73
N ALA A 86 8.05 -16.07 11.64
CA ALA A 86 8.88 -14.87 11.65
C ALA A 86 8.26 -13.76 12.51
N ILE A 87 6.96 -13.49 12.35
CA ILE A 87 6.23 -12.49 13.14
C ILE A 87 6.22 -12.88 14.62
N ARG A 88 5.96 -14.16 14.93
CA ARG A 88 5.97 -14.65 16.32
C ARG A 88 7.35 -14.56 16.97
N LYS A 89 8.42 -14.79 16.20
CA LYS A 89 9.80 -14.66 16.69
C LYS A 89 10.13 -13.22 17.09
N ALA A 90 9.51 -12.23 16.46
CA ALA A 90 9.60 -10.82 16.83
C ALA A 90 8.75 -10.45 18.07
N GLY A 91 8.01 -11.40 18.65
CA GLY A 91 7.10 -11.15 19.77
C GLY A 91 5.75 -10.54 19.37
N ALA A 92 5.44 -10.50 18.07
CA ALA A 92 4.18 -9.98 17.54
C ALA A 92 3.17 -11.10 17.24
N ARG A 93 1.90 -10.72 17.06
CA ARG A 93 0.78 -11.63 16.75
C ARG A 93 0.28 -11.39 15.34
N LEU A 94 -0.09 -12.45 14.63
CA LEU A 94 -0.66 -12.38 13.28
C LEU A 94 -2.15 -12.76 13.31
N PHE A 95 -2.99 -11.89 12.76
CA PHE A 95 -4.41 -12.13 12.50
C PHE A 95 -4.70 -11.98 11.01
N PHE A 96 -5.61 -12.82 10.51
CA PHE A 96 -6.13 -12.71 9.15
C PHE A 96 -7.55 -12.16 9.18
N LEU A 97 -7.85 -11.24 8.27
CA LEU A 97 -9.22 -10.78 8.05
C LEU A 97 -10.10 -11.90 7.49
N PRO A 98 -11.43 -11.80 7.62
CA PRO A 98 -12.35 -12.65 6.86
C PRO A 98 -12.12 -12.48 5.35
N GLN A 99 -12.51 -13.51 4.59
CA GLN A 99 -12.38 -13.43 3.12
C GLN A 99 -13.29 -12.34 2.56
N TYR A 100 -12.79 -11.61 1.56
CA TYR A 100 -13.53 -10.54 0.88
C TYR A 100 -13.99 -9.40 1.80
N SER A 101 -13.23 -9.12 2.87
CA SER A 101 -13.49 -8.00 3.79
C SER A 101 -12.45 -6.87 3.67
N PRO A 102 -12.34 -6.20 2.50
CA PRO A 102 -11.41 -5.08 2.33
C PRO A 102 -11.82 -3.84 3.14
N ASP A 103 -13.10 -3.74 3.52
CA ASP A 103 -13.66 -2.72 4.41
C ASP A 103 -13.06 -2.77 5.82
N LEU A 104 -12.66 -3.96 6.27
CA LEU A 104 -11.98 -4.17 7.56
C LEU A 104 -10.45 -3.96 7.48
N ASN A 105 -9.93 -3.52 6.34
CA ASN A 105 -8.51 -3.32 6.11
C ASN A 105 -8.17 -1.81 5.97
N PRO A 106 -7.68 -1.14 7.03
CA PRO A 106 -7.43 0.30 7.02
C PRO A 106 -6.51 0.77 5.88
N ILE A 107 -5.54 -0.07 5.48
CA ILE A 107 -4.54 0.30 4.46
C ILE A 107 -5.12 0.48 3.06
N GLU A 108 -6.32 -0.05 2.78
CA GLU A 108 -6.98 0.14 1.49
C GLU A 108 -7.28 1.62 1.21
N LYS A 109 -7.56 2.42 2.24
CA LYS A 109 -7.79 3.87 2.13
C LYS A 109 -6.49 4.61 1.79
N LEU A 110 -5.38 4.24 2.44
CA LEU A 110 -4.06 4.72 2.08
C LEU A 110 -3.73 4.40 0.62
N PHE A 111 -3.99 3.17 0.16
CA PHE A 111 -3.75 2.78 -1.23
C PHE A 111 -4.64 3.55 -2.21
N ALA A 112 -5.88 3.87 -1.84
CA ALA A 112 -6.74 4.73 -2.65
C ALA A 112 -6.14 6.14 -2.82
N LYS A 113 -5.65 6.76 -1.73
CA LYS A 113 -4.93 8.05 -1.76
C LYS A 113 -3.68 7.98 -2.63
N ILE A 114 -2.81 6.99 -2.41
CA ILE A 114 -1.59 6.80 -3.20
C ILE A 114 -1.90 6.66 -4.69
N LYS A 115 -2.90 5.84 -5.04
CA LYS A 115 -3.34 5.67 -6.44
C LYS A 115 -3.86 6.98 -7.02
N HIS A 116 -4.57 7.79 -6.25
CA HIS A 116 -5.06 9.10 -6.67
C HIS A 116 -3.91 10.06 -6.98
N GLU A 117 -2.98 10.23 -6.05
CA GLU A 117 -1.84 11.14 -6.22
C GLU A 117 -0.89 10.68 -7.34
N LEU A 118 -0.64 9.38 -7.49
CA LEU A 118 0.13 8.86 -8.62
C LEU A 118 -0.53 9.11 -9.98
N ARG A 119 -1.87 9.09 -10.05
CA ARG A 119 -2.59 9.46 -11.28
C ARG A 119 -2.39 10.94 -11.60
N LYS A 120 -2.37 11.81 -10.58
CA LYS A 120 -2.13 13.24 -10.71
C LYS A 120 -0.68 13.55 -11.13
N ALA A 121 0.29 12.88 -10.52
CA ALA A 121 1.71 13.05 -10.83
C ALA A 121 2.09 12.60 -12.24
N GLN A 122 1.30 11.70 -12.83
CA GLN A 122 1.52 11.16 -14.18
C GLN A 122 2.93 10.60 -14.42
N ALA A 123 3.62 10.12 -13.39
CA ALA A 123 4.93 9.47 -13.53
C ALA A 123 4.87 8.27 -14.49
N ARG A 124 5.91 8.10 -15.32
CA ARG A 124 5.97 7.08 -16.39
C ARG A 124 7.22 6.21 -16.37
N THR A 125 8.20 6.54 -15.54
CA THR A 125 9.40 5.71 -15.34
C THR A 125 9.37 5.13 -13.93
N ARG A 126 10.08 4.02 -13.73
CA ARG A 126 10.20 3.39 -12.41
C ARG A 126 10.71 4.37 -11.35
N ASN A 127 11.78 5.10 -11.68
CA ASN A 127 12.38 6.06 -10.76
C ASN A 127 11.39 7.18 -10.44
N ALA A 128 10.72 7.77 -11.44
CA ALA A 128 9.73 8.81 -11.21
C ALA A 128 8.53 8.32 -10.37
N VAL A 129 8.11 7.06 -10.53
CA VAL A 129 7.06 6.46 -9.67
C VAL A 129 7.56 6.30 -8.24
N SER A 130 8.81 5.85 -8.05
CA SER A 130 9.44 5.73 -6.73
C SER A 130 9.57 7.08 -6.03
N ASP A 131 10.03 8.12 -6.76
CA ASP A 131 10.20 9.47 -6.23
C ASP A 131 8.84 10.08 -5.86
N ALA A 132 7.84 9.92 -6.72
CA ALA A 132 6.48 10.36 -6.44
C ALA A 132 5.89 9.63 -5.21
N LEU A 133 6.10 8.31 -5.08
CA LEU A 133 5.69 7.56 -3.91
C LEU A 133 6.35 8.09 -2.64
N ALA A 134 7.66 8.37 -2.66
CA ALA A 134 8.37 8.93 -1.51
C ALA A 134 7.78 10.27 -1.07
N ILE A 135 7.47 11.16 -2.01
CA ILE A 135 6.81 12.45 -1.74
C ILE A 135 5.41 12.22 -1.15
N ILE A 136 4.62 11.34 -1.75
CA ILE A 136 3.25 11.07 -1.29
C ILE A 136 3.25 10.53 0.15
N LEU A 137 4.16 9.61 0.48
CA LEU A 137 4.25 9.04 1.82
C LEU A 137 4.58 10.09 2.90
N GLN A 138 5.32 11.14 2.55
CA GLN A 138 5.59 12.27 3.46
C GLN A 138 4.37 13.14 3.74
N THR A 139 3.31 13.05 2.91
CA THR A 139 2.05 13.79 3.12
C THR A 139 1.06 13.07 4.02
N VAL A 140 1.36 11.82 4.43
CA VAL A 140 0.46 11.02 5.27
C VAL A 140 0.71 11.37 6.73
N THR A 141 -0.29 11.95 7.39
CA THR A 141 -0.18 12.40 8.77
C THR A 141 -0.60 11.30 9.76
N PRO A 142 -0.17 11.38 11.03
CA PRO A 142 -0.66 10.48 12.07
C PRO A 142 -2.18 10.55 12.25
N GLU A 143 -2.77 11.75 12.20
CA GLU A 143 -4.22 11.94 12.29
C GLU A 143 -4.96 11.23 11.13
N GLU A 144 -4.43 11.35 9.91
CA GLU A 144 -4.98 10.64 8.76
C GLU A 144 -4.90 9.12 8.92
N CYS A 145 -3.80 8.61 9.47
CA CYS A 145 -3.67 7.18 9.80
C CYS A 145 -4.74 6.73 10.80
N GLN A 146 -4.96 7.49 11.87
CA GLN A 146 -6.00 7.18 12.87
C GLN A 146 -7.39 7.15 12.23
N ASN A 147 -7.69 8.13 11.37
CA ASN A 147 -8.98 8.19 10.66
C ASN A 147 -9.22 6.94 9.81
N TYR A 148 -8.20 6.38 9.16
CA TYR A 148 -8.33 5.12 8.42
C TYR A 148 -8.65 3.93 9.32
N PHE A 149 -8.08 3.86 10.53
CA PHE A 149 -8.41 2.82 11.50
C PHE A 149 -9.83 2.96 12.04
N ILE A 150 -10.27 4.19 12.34
CA ILE A 150 -11.63 4.48 12.80
C ILE A 150 -12.65 4.07 11.72
N GLU A 151 -12.43 4.46 10.47
CA GLU A 151 -13.31 4.13 9.35
C GLU A 151 -13.43 2.60 9.13
N ALA A 152 -12.37 1.85 9.41
CA ALA A 152 -12.36 0.39 9.32
C ALA A 152 -12.87 -0.32 10.60
N GLY A 153 -13.40 0.43 11.58
CA GLY A 153 -14.03 -0.13 12.78
C GLY A 153 -13.08 -0.49 13.92
N TYR A 154 -11.86 0.04 13.95
CA TYR A 154 -10.87 -0.20 15.01
C TYR A 154 -10.93 0.86 16.13
N GLU A 155 -12.07 1.54 16.28
CA GLU A 155 -12.29 2.48 17.37
C GLU A 155 -12.23 1.77 18.73
N ARG A 156 -11.61 2.43 19.71
CA ARG A 156 -11.67 1.97 21.10
C ARG A 156 -13.06 2.32 21.62
N THR A 157 -13.87 1.30 21.89
CA THR A 157 -15.00 1.38 22.83
C THR A 157 -14.50 1.61 24.25
#